data_AF-A0A529LEC0-F1
#
_entry.id   AF-A0A529LEC0-F1
#
_cell.length_a   1.000
_cell.length_b   1.000
_cell.length_c   1.000
_cell.angle_alpha   90.00
_cell.angle_beta   90.00
_cell.angle_gamma   90.00
#
_symmetry.space_group_name_H-M   'P 1'
#
loop_
_entity.id
_entity.type
_entity.pdbx_description
1 polymer ?
#
loop_
_entity_poly.entity_id
_entity_poly.type
_entity_poly.pdbx_seq_one_letter_code
_entity_poly.pdbx_strand_id
1 'polypeptide(L)'
;LTEWMNSAATPQGAIRLGLAHGAIQNFSEDSAASDVIAPDRATKAGLDYLALGDWHGPVTINERSRYSGAPEPDRFKHDTPGQALVVSIAGPGAVPEIVAVETASFSWKTAPLHLLSGDDSAAAFEALLPPAHLRRQTLLRIAASGRVRLSGRTILQAAIAVAAPDFAYLELDGDGLATDCESGDLD
;
A
#
# COMPACT_ATOMS: atom_id res chain seq x y z
N LEU A 1 -0.52 -9.78 25.15
CA LEU A 1 -0.07 -8.41 24.83
C LEU A 1 -0.94 -7.31 25.46
N THR A 2 -2.25 -7.27 25.21
CA THR A 2 -3.11 -6.12 25.54
C THR A 2 -4.18 -6.39 26.62
N GLU A 3 -4.17 -7.57 27.25
CA GLU A 3 -5.20 -7.98 28.20
C GLU A 3 -5.31 -7.08 29.44
N TRP A 4 -4.17 -6.58 29.92
CA TRP A 4 -4.10 -5.69 31.08
C TRP A 4 -4.94 -4.41 30.90
N MET A 5 -5.23 -3.98 29.66
CA MET A 5 -6.06 -2.81 29.38
C MET A 5 -7.49 -2.97 29.92
N ASN A 6 -7.97 -4.21 30.07
CA ASN A 6 -9.31 -4.50 30.60
C ASN A 6 -9.51 -3.97 32.02
N SER A 7 -8.46 -4.02 32.85
CA SER A 7 -8.48 -3.63 34.26
C SER A 7 -7.72 -2.33 34.54
N ALA A 8 -7.14 -1.69 33.52
CA ALA A 8 -6.43 -0.44 33.67
C ALA A 8 -7.40 0.67 34.14
N ALA A 9 -7.12 1.21 35.34
CA ALA A 9 -7.90 2.30 35.92
C ALA A 9 -7.60 3.62 35.19
N THR A 10 -8.65 4.39 34.91
CA THR A 10 -8.59 5.73 34.34
C THR A 10 -9.49 6.64 35.17
N PRO A 11 -9.20 7.95 35.27
CA PRO A 11 -10.09 8.89 35.96
C PRO A 11 -11.53 8.82 35.43
N GLN A 12 -12.50 9.08 36.30
CA GLN A 12 -13.91 9.11 35.90
C GLN A 12 -14.13 10.20 34.83
N GLY A 13 -14.84 9.84 33.76
CA GLY A 13 -15.09 10.77 32.64
C GLY A 13 -13.88 11.06 31.76
N ALA A 14 -12.78 10.31 31.89
CA ALA A 14 -11.67 10.40 30.95
C ALA A 14 -11.98 9.66 29.64
N ILE A 15 -11.50 10.21 28.53
CA ILE A 15 -11.42 9.48 27.26
C ILE A 15 -10.33 8.41 27.37
N ARG A 16 -10.65 7.17 27.02
CA ARG A 16 -9.77 6.01 27.15
C ARG A 16 -9.15 5.66 25.79
N LEU A 17 -7.85 5.92 25.64
CA LEU A 17 -7.10 5.58 24.43
C LEU A 17 -6.20 4.37 24.68
N GLY A 18 -6.26 3.38 23.81
CA GLY A 18 -5.29 2.28 23.77
C GLY A 18 -4.25 2.51 22.68
N LEU A 19 -3.01 2.13 22.97
CA LEU A 19 -1.94 2.01 21.98
C LEU A 19 -1.38 0.61 22.06
N ALA A 20 -1.28 -0.06 20.92
CA ALA A 20 -0.69 -1.39 20.86
C ALA A 20 0.04 -1.61 19.55
N HIS A 21 1.11 -2.40 19.61
CA HIS A 21 1.91 -2.78 18.45
C HIS A 21 1.95 -4.30 18.34
N GLY A 22 1.46 -4.83 17.23
CA GLY A 22 1.40 -6.27 16.97
C GLY A 22 0.23 -6.61 16.06
N ALA A 23 0.16 -7.88 15.67
CA ALA A 23 -0.87 -8.34 14.74
C ALA A 23 -2.21 -8.65 15.45
N ILE A 24 -3.32 -8.48 14.74
CA ILE A 24 -4.65 -8.96 15.16
C ILE A 24 -4.98 -10.38 14.68
N GLN A 25 -4.11 -10.95 13.84
CA GLN A 25 -4.19 -12.31 13.32
C GLN A 25 -2.76 -12.85 13.27
N ASN A 26 -2.56 -14.13 13.60
CA ASN A 26 -1.28 -14.79 13.43
C ASN A 26 -1.43 -15.96 12.46
N PHE A 27 -0.45 -16.11 11.57
CA PHE A 27 -0.37 -17.19 10.59
C PHE A 27 0.73 -18.21 10.94
N SER A 28 1.42 -18.02 12.07
CA SER A 28 2.43 -18.94 12.58
C SER A 28 1.82 -19.96 13.53
N GLU A 29 2.05 -21.25 13.25
CA GLU A 29 1.63 -22.37 14.10
C GLU A 29 2.34 -22.39 15.48
N ASP A 30 3.50 -21.73 15.59
CA ASP A 30 4.31 -21.68 16.83
C ASP A 30 3.99 -20.49 17.74
N SER A 31 3.01 -19.66 17.38
CA SER A 31 2.68 -18.46 18.14
C SER A 31 1.72 -18.72 19.30
N ALA A 32 2.02 -18.15 20.47
CA ALA A 32 1.09 -18.21 21.58
C ALA A 32 -0.09 -17.27 21.34
N ALA A 33 -1.30 -17.67 21.74
CA ALA A 33 -2.50 -16.83 21.64
C ALA A 33 -2.34 -15.46 22.34
N SER A 34 -1.42 -15.35 23.31
CA SER A 34 -1.08 -14.10 24.00
C SER A 34 -0.38 -13.06 23.12
N ASP A 35 0.12 -13.43 21.95
CA ASP A 35 0.90 -12.57 21.06
C ASP A 35 0.02 -11.80 20.07
N VAL A 36 -1.28 -12.13 20.03
CA VAL A 36 -2.26 -11.51 19.14
C VAL A 36 -3.10 -10.49 19.89
N ILE A 37 -3.30 -9.34 19.27
CA ILE A 37 -4.22 -8.32 19.77
C ILE A 37 -5.64 -8.75 19.40
N ALA A 38 -6.50 -8.93 20.40
CA ALA A 38 -7.89 -9.26 20.17
C ALA A 38 -8.57 -8.17 19.28
N PRO A 39 -9.26 -8.52 18.18
CA PRO A 39 -9.91 -7.54 17.30
C PRO A 39 -10.97 -6.67 18.01
N ASP A 40 -11.56 -7.18 19.09
CA ASP A 40 -12.54 -6.52 19.95
C ASP A 40 -11.91 -5.88 21.20
N ARG A 41 -10.58 -5.70 21.24
CA ARG A 41 -9.86 -5.16 22.39
C ARG A 41 -10.41 -3.81 22.84
N ALA A 42 -10.76 -2.91 21.92
CA ALA A 42 -11.35 -1.63 22.26
C ALA A 42 -12.62 -1.78 23.08
N THR A 43 -13.54 -2.66 22.65
CA THR A 43 -14.78 -2.95 23.37
C THR A 43 -14.51 -3.62 24.72
N LYS A 44 -13.67 -4.66 24.76
CA LYS A 44 -13.36 -5.41 26.00
C LYS A 44 -12.73 -4.54 27.08
N ALA A 45 -11.91 -3.57 26.71
CA ALA A 45 -11.22 -2.68 27.62
C ALA A 45 -11.93 -1.33 27.83
N GLY A 46 -13.13 -1.15 27.26
CA GLY A 46 -13.88 0.11 27.35
C GLY A 46 -13.07 1.30 26.82
N LEU A 47 -12.35 1.10 25.71
CA LEU A 47 -11.56 2.14 25.06
C LEU A 47 -12.45 2.92 24.08
N ASP A 48 -12.28 4.23 24.07
CA ASP A 48 -12.89 5.11 23.09
C ASP A 48 -12.24 4.97 21.72
N TYR A 49 -10.92 4.70 21.70
CA TYR A 49 -10.17 4.41 20.50
C TYR A 49 -8.93 3.54 20.81
N LEU A 50 -8.57 2.66 19.88
CA LEU A 50 -7.39 1.82 19.91
C LEU A 50 -6.55 2.09 18.66
N ALA A 51 -5.41 2.74 18.86
CA ALA A 51 -4.40 2.94 17.84
C ALA A 51 -3.51 1.69 17.74
N LEU A 52 -3.46 1.10 16.55
CA LEU A 52 -2.66 -0.09 16.27
C LEU A 52 -1.47 0.25 15.37
N GLY A 53 -0.32 -0.35 15.65
CA GLY A 53 0.86 -0.37 14.78
C GLY A 53 1.34 -1.80 14.54
N ASP A 54 2.19 -1.99 13.52
CA ASP A 54 2.81 -3.25 13.01
C ASP A 54 2.54 -3.40 11.51
N TRP A 55 1.31 -3.13 11.07
CA TRP A 55 0.93 -3.27 9.67
C TRP A 55 1.18 -1.97 8.89
N HIS A 56 1.89 -2.09 7.77
CA HIS A 56 2.29 -0.94 6.95
C HIS A 56 1.20 -0.45 5.99
N GLY A 57 0.18 -1.27 5.74
CA GLY A 57 -1.03 -0.84 5.03
C GLY A 57 -2.09 -0.35 6.03
N PRO A 58 -2.91 0.66 5.67
CA PRO A 58 -3.99 1.09 6.52
C PRO A 58 -5.06 0.00 6.64
N VAL A 59 -5.52 -0.28 7.86
CA VAL A 59 -6.57 -1.29 8.08
C VAL A 59 -7.58 -0.80 9.10
N THR A 60 -8.85 -0.88 8.73
CA THR A 60 -9.99 -0.70 9.62
C THR A 60 -10.39 -2.03 10.23
N ILE A 61 -10.28 -2.16 11.56
CA ILE A 61 -10.75 -3.36 12.27
C ILE A 61 -12.22 -3.20 12.65
N ASN A 62 -12.57 -2.06 13.22
CA ASN A 62 -13.95 -1.68 13.58
C ASN A 62 -14.04 -0.14 13.70
N GLU A 63 -15.14 0.37 14.25
CA GLU A 63 -15.36 1.81 14.46
C GLU A 63 -14.31 2.49 15.34
N ARG A 64 -13.64 1.74 16.24
CA ARG A 64 -12.74 2.29 17.28
C ARG A 64 -11.31 1.79 17.17
N SER A 65 -10.98 0.98 16.18
CA SER A 65 -9.68 0.30 16.11
C SER A 65 -9.16 0.35 14.68
N ARG A 66 -8.01 1.00 14.49
CA ARG A 66 -7.37 1.13 13.17
C ARG A 66 -5.85 0.97 13.26
N TYR A 67 -5.29 0.38 12.20
CA TYR A 67 -3.90 0.57 11.82
C TYR A 67 -3.83 1.76 10.86
N SER A 68 -3.02 2.78 11.16
CA SER A 68 -2.83 3.91 10.24
C SER A 68 -2.05 3.52 8.99
N GLY A 69 -1.25 2.45 9.07
CA GLY A 69 -0.24 2.14 8.07
C GLY A 69 1.08 2.89 8.34
N ALA A 70 2.04 2.71 7.44
CA ALA A 70 3.28 3.46 7.44
C ALA A 70 3.03 4.89 6.90
N PRO A 71 3.78 5.90 7.38
CA PRO A 71 3.64 7.27 6.91
C PRO A 71 4.13 7.48 5.47
N GLU A 72 4.97 6.58 4.97
CA GLU A 72 5.41 6.48 3.58
C GLU A 72 5.25 5.02 3.13
N PRO A 73 4.76 4.73 1.92
CA PRO A 73 4.76 3.37 1.39
C PRO A 73 6.19 2.84 1.25
N ASP A 74 6.38 1.55 1.51
CA ASP A 74 7.69 0.89 1.50
C ASP A 74 7.82 -0.17 0.39
N ARG A 75 6.73 -0.42 -0.35
CA ARG A 75 6.65 -1.41 -1.43
C ARG A 75 5.44 -1.17 -2.33
N PHE A 76 5.50 -1.70 -3.55
CA PHE A 76 4.40 -1.74 -4.54
C PHE A 76 3.29 -2.74 -4.15
N LYS A 77 2.68 -2.56 -2.97
CA LYS A 77 1.59 -3.41 -2.47
C LYS A 77 0.27 -2.65 -2.33
N HIS A 78 0.34 -1.35 -2.07
CA HIS A 78 -0.81 -0.51 -1.78
C HIS A 78 -0.83 0.63 -2.80
N ASP A 79 -1.98 0.84 -3.46
CA ASP A 79 -2.20 1.96 -4.39
C ASP A 79 -2.76 3.20 -3.66
N THR A 80 -2.40 3.33 -2.38
CA THR A 80 -2.79 4.44 -1.52
C THR A 80 -1.54 5.10 -0.97
N PRO A 81 -1.49 6.44 -0.86
CA PRO A 81 -0.37 7.10 -0.23
C PRO A 81 -0.27 6.70 1.25
N GLY A 82 0.92 6.85 1.81
CA GLY A 82 1.11 6.83 3.25
C GLY A 82 0.27 7.92 3.93
N GLN A 83 -0.23 7.62 5.11
CA GLN A 83 -1.18 8.48 5.81
C GLN A 83 -1.03 8.45 7.33
N ALA A 84 -1.51 9.51 7.96
CA ALA A 84 -1.85 9.55 9.38
C ALA A 84 -3.36 9.61 9.58
N LEU A 85 -3.83 9.24 10.77
CA LEU A 85 -5.25 9.34 11.13
C LEU A 85 -5.43 10.48 12.14
N VAL A 86 -6.26 11.45 11.78
CA VAL A 86 -6.79 12.45 12.71
C VAL A 86 -8.05 11.87 13.33
N VAL A 87 -8.01 11.71 14.66
CA VAL A 87 -9.08 11.07 15.43
C VAL A 87 -9.68 12.10 16.38
N SER A 88 -10.95 12.40 16.19
CA SER A 88 -11.71 13.34 17.02
C SER A 88 -12.76 12.59 17.82
N ILE A 89 -12.73 12.75 19.15
CA ILE A 89 -13.65 12.08 20.09
C ILE A 89 -14.37 13.18 20.87
N ALA A 90 -15.68 13.30 20.67
CA ALA A 90 -16.48 14.38 21.27
C ALA A 90 -16.58 14.29 22.81
N GLY A 91 -16.40 13.09 23.36
CA GLY A 91 -16.40 12.83 24.79
C GLY A 91 -16.28 11.33 25.10
N PRO A 92 -16.17 10.95 26.38
CA PRO A 92 -16.11 9.55 26.80
C PRO A 92 -17.32 8.76 26.27
N GLY A 93 -17.06 7.60 25.70
CA GLY A 93 -18.04 6.73 25.07
C GLY A 93 -18.47 7.15 23.65
N ALA A 94 -18.15 8.36 23.19
CA ALA A 94 -18.53 8.80 21.85
C ALA A 94 -17.78 8.00 20.77
N VAL A 95 -18.45 7.69 19.66
CA VAL A 95 -17.81 7.06 18.50
C VAL A 95 -16.84 8.07 17.88
N PRO A 96 -15.57 7.70 17.63
CA PRO A 96 -14.59 8.62 17.04
C PRO A 96 -14.95 8.97 15.59
N GLU A 97 -14.80 10.24 15.25
CA GLU A 97 -14.66 10.69 13.86
C GLU A 97 -13.20 10.54 13.43
N ILE A 98 -12.97 9.88 12.29
CA ILE A 98 -11.62 9.53 11.84
C ILE A 98 -11.43 10.00 10.41
N VAL A 99 -10.47 10.89 10.21
CA VAL A 99 -10.09 11.42 8.89
C VAL A 99 -8.66 11.02 8.58
N ALA A 100 -8.43 10.47 7.38
CA ALA A 100 -7.08 10.22 6.89
C ALA A 100 -6.46 11.49 6.34
N VAL A 101 -5.21 11.75 6.70
CA VAL A 101 -4.41 12.85 6.17
C VAL A 101 -3.18 12.25 5.51
N GLU A 102 -2.99 12.57 4.24
CA GLU A 102 -1.84 12.12 3.46
C GLU A 102 -0.54 12.65 4.07
N THR A 103 0.45 11.76 4.21
CA THR A 103 1.78 12.08 4.72
C THR A 103 2.90 11.72 3.75
N ALA A 104 2.59 10.96 2.69
CA ALA A 104 3.60 10.50 1.75
C ALA A 104 4.22 11.65 0.96
N SER A 105 5.52 11.55 0.73
CA SER A 105 6.28 12.42 -0.16
C SER A 105 6.39 11.85 -1.57
N PHE A 106 6.27 10.52 -1.72
CA PHE A 106 6.32 9.84 -3.00
C PHE A 106 5.02 9.09 -3.31
N SER A 107 4.63 9.13 -4.57
CA SER A 107 3.56 8.30 -5.11
C SER A 107 4.14 6.98 -5.60
N TRP A 108 3.68 5.87 -5.03
CA TRP A 108 4.00 4.52 -5.49
C TRP A 108 2.87 4.02 -6.38
N LYS A 109 3.17 3.63 -7.62
CA LYS A 109 2.16 3.18 -8.57
C LYS A 109 2.59 1.92 -9.29
N THR A 110 1.64 1.03 -9.52
CA THR A 110 1.80 -0.06 -10.49
C THR A 110 0.82 0.15 -11.62
N ALA A 111 1.33 0.42 -12.82
CA ALA A 111 0.52 0.61 -14.02
C ALA A 111 0.52 -0.68 -14.85
N PRO A 112 -0.63 -1.30 -15.09
CA PRO A 112 -0.71 -2.46 -15.97
C PRO A 112 -0.53 -2.02 -17.43
N LEU A 113 0.33 -2.74 -18.16
CA LEU A 113 0.56 -2.55 -19.59
C LEU A 113 0.27 -3.87 -20.31
N HIS A 114 -0.91 -3.98 -20.94
CA HIS A 114 -1.24 -5.14 -21.74
C HIS A 114 -0.89 -4.88 -23.21
N LEU A 115 -0.13 -5.76 -23.84
CA LEU A 115 0.32 -5.63 -25.23
C LEU A 115 -0.03 -6.87 -26.05
N LEU A 116 -0.43 -6.63 -27.29
CA LEU A 116 -0.58 -7.60 -28.36
C LEU A 116 0.55 -7.45 -29.39
N SER A 117 0.77 -8.48 -30.21
CA SER A 117 1.98 -8.57 -31.05
C SER A 117 2.14 -7.44 -32.08
N GLY A 118 1.05 -6.77 -32.47
CA GLY A 118 1.05 -5.67 -33.43
C GLY A 118 0.98 -4.28 -32.79
N ASP A 119 0.94 -4.20 -31.46
CA ASP A 119 0.80 -2.92 -30.76
C ASP A 119 2.07 -2.08 -30.86
N ASP A 120 1.89 -0.76 -30.84
CA ASP A 120 2.98 0.19 -30.62
C ASP A 120 3.31 0.24 -29.13
N SER A 121 4.30 -0.54 -28.72
CA SER A 121 4.71 -0.63 -27.32
C SER A 121 5.13 0.72 -26.72
N ALA A 122 5.75 1.61 -27.51
CA ALA A 122 6.20 2.91 -27.01
C ALA A 122 5.00 3.84 -26.76
N ALA A 123 4.07 3.92 -27.73
CA ALA A 123 2.86 4.72 -27.56
C ALA A 123 2.01 4.23 -26.39
N ALA A 124 1.87 2.91 -26.23
CA ALA A 124 1.14 2.31 -25.12
C ALA A 124 1.79 2.61 -23.76
N PHE A 125 3.12 2.57 -23.68
CA PHE A 125 3.86 2.95 -22.47
C PHE A 125 3.73 4.45 -22.15
N GLU A 126 3.91 5.33 -23.13
CA GLU A 126 3.81 6.78 -22.95
C GLU A 126 2.43 7.21 -22.42
N ALA A 127 1.37 6.52 -22.84
CA ALA A 127 0.01 6.76 -22.36
C ALA A 127 -0.18 6.48 -20.85
N LEU A 128 0.71 5.70 -20.22
CA LEU A 128 0.69 5.40 -18.79
C LEU A 128 1.46 6.43 -17.95
N LEU A 129 2.27 7.30 -18.59
CA LEU A 129 3.13 8.20 -17.85
C LEU A 129 2.33 9.35 -17.23
N PRO A 130 2.53 9.65 -15.92
CA PRO A 130 1.95 10.84 -15.32
C PRO A 130 2.55 12.12 -15.95
N PRO A 131 1.88 13.27 -15.74
CA PRO A 131 2.43 14.57 -16.11
C PRO A 131 3.87 14.75 -15.63
N ALA A 132 4.72 15.34 -16.48
CA ALA A 132 6.16 15.45 -16.23
C ALA A 132 6.52 16.04 -14.85
N HIS A 133 5.75 17.02 -14.37
CA HIS A 133 6.00 17.69 -13.09
C HIS A 133 5.80 16.77 -11.87
N LEU A 134 5.12 15.62 -12.00
CA LEU A 134 4.91 14.66 -10.91
C LEU A 134 5.95 13.53 -10.90
N ARG A 135 6.66 13.32 -12.02
CA ARG A 135 7.50 12.12 -12.22
C ARG A 135 8.59 12.01 -11.17
N ARG A 136 9.25 13.13 -10.82
CA ARG A 136 10.34 13.16 -9.82
C ARG A 136 9.94 12.70 -8.41
N GLN A 137 8.64 12.72 -8.10
CA GLN A 137 8.08 12.23 -6.84
C GLN A 137 7.29 10.94 -7.03
N THR A 138 7.50 10.22 -8.13
CA THR A 138 6.79 8.99 -8.45
C THR A 138 7.78 7.82 -8.53
N LEU A 139 7.44 6.73 -7.84
CA LEU A 139 7.99 5.41 -8.05
C LEU A 139 6.96 4.62 -8.87
N LEU A 140 7.31 4.25 -10.09
CA LEU A 140 6.40 3.62 -11.04
C LEU A 140 6.91 2.23 -11.43
N ARG A 141 6.08 1.22 -11.24
CA ARG A 141 6.25 -0.12 -11.81
C ARG A 141 5.31 -0.27 -13.00
N ILE A 142 5.85 -0.60 -14.16
CA ILE A 142 5.05 -1.04 -15.31
C ILE A 142 4.93 -2.56 -15.22
N ALA A 143 3.71 -3.06 -14.99
CA ALA A 143 3.42 -4.49 -14.98
C ALA A 143 2.96 -4.92 -16.38
N ALA A 144 3.92 -5.36 -17.21
CA ALA A 144 3.67 -5.71 -18.59
C ALA A 144 3.18 -7.15 -18.75
N SER A 145 2.17 -7.34 -19.60
CA SER A 145 1.57 -8.64 -19.88
C SER A 145 1.17 -8.79 -21.34
N GLY A 146 0.96 -10.03 -21.79
CA GLY A 146 0.50 -10.34 -23.14
C GLY A 146 1.64 -10.85 -24.02
N ARG A 147 1.72 -10.39 -25.27
CA ARG A 147 2.74 -10.83 -26.22
C ARG A 147 3.17 -9.70 -27.15
N VAL A 148 4.47 -9.58 -27.38
CA VAL A 148 5.06 -8.62 -28.32
C VAL A 148 6.11 -9.29 -29.20
N ARG A 149 6.33 -8.78 -30.41
CA ARG A 149 7.52 -9.15 -31.20
C ARG A 149 8.80 -8.69 -30.50
N LEU A 150 9.93 -9.28 -30.89
CA LEU A 150 11.24 -8.92 -30.35
C LEU A 150 11.53 -7.40 -30.51
N SER A 151 11.22 -6.84 -31.67
CA SER A 151 11.37 -5.40 -31.93
C SER A 151 10.53 -4.54 -30.99
N GLY A 152 9.27 -4.92 -30.76
CA GLY A 152 8.37 -4.25 -29.81
C GLY A 152 8.88 -4.30 -28.37
N ARG A 153 9.53 -5.40 -27.97
CA ARG A 153 10.18 -5.53 -26.66
C ARG A 153 11.39 -4.60 -26.53
N THR A 154 12.24 -4.53 -27.55
CA THR A 154 13.39 -3.61 -27.57
C THR A 154 12.95 -2.14 -27.54
N ILE A 155 11.90 -1.80 -28.30
CA ILE A 155 11.31 -0.44 -28.31
C ILE A 155 10.80 -0.07 -26.92
N LEU A 156 10.05 -0.96 -26.26
CA LEU A 156 9.54 -0.73 -24.91
C LEU A 156 10.67 -0.49 -23.91
N GLN A 157 11.69 -1.35 -23.91
CA GLN A 157 12.85 -1.23 -23.02
C GLN A 157 13.60 0.11 -23.24
N ALA A 158 13.76 0.53 -24.50
CA ALA A 158 14.40 1.80 -24.83
C ALA A 158 13.57 2.99 -24.34
N ALA A 159 12.25 2.98 -24.55
CA ALA A 159 11.36 4.04 -24.09
C ALA A 159 11.40 4.19 -22.56
N ILE A 160 11.38 3.08 -21.83
CA ILE A 160 11.51 3.07 -20.37
C ILE A 160 12.87 3.62 -19.93
N ALA A 161 13.97 3.23 -20.59
CA ALA A 161 15.30 3.73 -20.27
C ALA A 161 15.42 5.26 -20.49
N VAL A 162 14.75 5.79 -21.52
CA VAL A 162 14.67 7.24 -21.78
C VAL A 162 13.86 7.96 -20.70
N ALA A 163 12.74 7.38 -20.25
CA ALA A 163 11.87 7.99 -19.25
C ALA A 163 12.41 7.87 -17.81
N ALA A 164 13.18 6.82 -17.50
CA ALA A 164 13.60 6.50 -16.14
C ALA A 164 14.25 7.66 -15.35
N PRO A 165 15.12 8.52 -15.94
CA PRO A 165 15.71 9.66 -15.23
C PRO A 165 14.70 10.72 -14.76
N ASP A 166 13.48 10.73 -15.29
CA ASP A 166 12.43 11.66 -14.83
C ASP A 166 11.79 11.21 -13.52
N PHE A 167 11.94 9.93 -13.16
CA PHE A 167 11.25 9.32 -12.02
C PHE A 167 12.15 9.20 -10.79
N ALA A 168 11.53 9.13 -9.61
CA ALA A 168 12.25 8.68 -8.41
C ALA A 168 12.71 7.22 -8.55
N TYR A 169 11.86 6.41 -9.19
CA TYR A 169 12.15 5.04 -9.60
C TYR A 169 11.20 4.65 -10.73
N LEU A 170 11.72 3.96 -11.75
CA LEU A 170 10.91 3.38 -12.82
C LEU A 170 11.42 1.97 -13.11
N GLU A 171 10.55 0.98 -13.05
CA GLU A 171 10.88 -0.39 -13.41
C GLU A 171 9.84 -1.01 -14.35
N LEU A 172 10.30 -1.98 -15.14
CA LEU A 172 9.48 -2.87 -15.94
C LEU A 172 9.46 -4.25 -15.29
N ASP A 173 8.30 -4.65 -14.81
CA ASP A 173 7.99 -6.04 -14.52
C ASP A 173 7.44 -6.68 -15.80
N GLY A 174 8.30 -7.46 -16.46
CA GLY A 174 8.02 -8.07 -17.76
C GLY A 174 7.69 -9.56 -17.69
N ASP A 175 7.49 -10.12 -16.50
CA ASP A 175 7.32 -11.58 -16.30
C ASP A 175 6.07 -12.11 -17.00
N GLY A 176 5.04 -11.27 -17.14
CA GLY A 176 3.81 -11.59 -17.86
C GLY A 176 3.87 -11.38 -19.38
N LEU A 177 4.98 -10.83 -19.91
CA LEU A 177 5.09 -10.42 -21.31
C LEU A 177 5.90 -11.44 -22.12
N ALA A 178 5.20 -12.22 -22.94
CA ALA A 178 5.80 -13.19 -23.85
C ALA A 178 6.37 -12.52 -25.11
N THR A 179 7.37 -13.15 -25.71
CA THR A 179 7.87 -12.77 -27.04
C THR A 179 7.16 -13.60 -28.11
N ASP A 180 6.58 -12.95 -29.11
CA ASP A 180 6.17 -13.60 -30.36
C ASP A 180 7.40 -13.71 -31.25
N CYS A 181 7.80 -14.95 -31.55
CA CYS A 181 8.87 -15.21 -32.50
C CYS A 181 8.24 -15.57 -33.84
N GLU A 182 8.48 -14.78 -34.86
CA GLU A 182 8.14 -15.16 -36.23
C GLU A 182 9.32 -15.91 -36.87
N SER A 183 9.03 -16.74 -37.87
CA SER A 183 10.02 -17.61 -38.52
C SER A 183 11.23 -16.87 -39.10
N GLY A 184 11.14 -15.55 -39.31
CA GLY A 184 12.21 -14.69 -39.82
C GLY A 184 13.10 -14.04 -38.75
N ASP A 185 12.85 -14.28 -37.46
CA ASP A 185 13.63 -13.68 -36.35
C ASP A 185 14.86 -14.54 -35.94
N LEU A 186 15.10 -15.67 -36.63
CA LEU A 186 16.17 -16.63 -36.33
C LEU A 186 17.37 -16.57 -37.30
N ASP A 187 17.35 -15.62 -38.26
CA ASP A 187 18.40 -15.43 -39.27
C ASP A 187 19.35 -14.27 -38.93
#